data_AF-A0A498HJC3-F1
#
_entry.id   AF-A0A498HJC3-F1
#
_cell.length_a   1.000
_cell.length_b   1.000
_cell.length_c   1.000
_cell.angle_alpha   90.00
_cell.angle_beta   90.00
_cell.angle_gamma   90.00
#
_symmetry.space_group_name_H-M   'P 1'
#
loop_
_entity.id
_entity.type
_entity.pdbx_description
1 polymer ?
#
loop_
_entity_poly.entity_id
_entity_poly.type
_entity_poly.pdbx_seq_one_letter_code
_entity_poly.pdbx_strand_id
1 'polypeptide(L)'
;MTLTLSDVKRQSRGSPSSGHGGGPPTGRGRFSLPSGQGIGGLPPFGLAASVPLPCQDVGDFSRVSKMGSFPGHVLPGTLFLVIGVWHVWRSLVRYVSNPKSFRVHVWNPVPGVDGRLKYFELYLIAVGAFIDMCIELLYSTHLKFFVNGVLNPHHMNDFEHSGMLLMFFIFGVITLISQETRFLPMPEGALCLIAATAFCAEYLLFYFHSTTHKGLEGYYHILLVLLIGLCIVSSVAGALLPTSFPIDLCSCIGITLQGLWFYQTAFTLYGPMMPDGCGLKDDMVSCHSVDSEVRGELLANFQFFIMVLCVLVAVVGGYGFVASRFGHSDERSLRV
;
A
#
# COMPACT_ATOMS: atom_id res chain seq x y z
N MET A 1 17.53 -6.49 -41.92
CA MET A 1 18.81 -5.77 -41.90
C MET A 1 19.65 -6.41 -40.79
N THR A 2 20.55 -7.29 -41.19
CA THR A 2 21.43 -8.11 -40.35
C THR A 2 22.79 -7.40 -40.23
N LEU A 3 23.52 -7.55 -39.11
CA LEU A 3 24.99 -7.43 -38.93
C LEU A 3 25.27 -7.54 -37.40
N THR A 4 25.65 -8.68 -36.82
CA THR A 4 26.97 -9.36 -36.66
C THR A 4 28.02 -8.66 -35.78
N LEU A 5 28.48 -9.40 -34.76
CA LEU A 5 29.66 -9.18 -33.93
C LEU A 5 30.96 -9.08 -34.76
N SER A 6 31.96 -8.34 -34.26
CA SER A 6 33.38 -8.77 -34.14
C SER A 6 34.24 -7.77 -33.35
N ASP A 7 35.20 -8.34 -32.62
CA ASP A 7 36.49 -7.79 -32.17
C ASP A 7 36.58 -6.69 -31.09
N VAL A 8 37.08 -7.07 -29.90
CA VAL A 8 38.38 -6.61 -29.37
C VAL A 8 38.97 -7.69 -28.44
N LYS A 9 40.13 -8.24 -28.84
CA LYS A 9 41.01 -9.12 -28.04
C LYS A 9 42.40 -8.48 -27.97
N ARG A 10 43.10 -8.70 -26.85
CA ARG A 10 44.49 -8.34 -26.46
C ARG A 10 44.55 -7.09 -25.58
N GLN A 11 45.25 -7.10 -24.44
CA GLN A 11 46.64 -7.55 -24.31
C GLN A 11 47.01 -7.94 -22.87
N SER A 12 47.64 -9.11 -22.73
CA SER A 12 48.40 -9.59 -21.56
C SER A 12 49.87 -9.73 -21.98
N ARG A 13 50.79 -9.33 -21.10
CA ARG A 13 52.23 -9.72 -20.94
C ARG A 13 52.90 -8.63 -20.05
N GLY A 14 53.70 -8.89 -19.03
CA GLY A 14 54.28 -10.13 -18.51
C GLY A 14 54.98 -9.92 -17.15
N SER A 15 55.43 -11.03 -16.56
CA SER A 15 56.38 -11.14 -15.41
C SER A 15 57.85 -11.19 -15.94
N PRO A 16 58.94 -11.44 -15.16
CA PRO A 16 59.09 -11.77 -13.72
C PRO A 16 60.33 -11.14 -12.99
N SER A 17 60.49 -11.36 -11.67
CA SER A 17 61.67 -11.99 -10.99
C SER A 17 62.07 -11.49 -9.58
N SER A 18 62.05 -12.43 -8.62
CA SER A 18 63.05 -12.79 -7.56
C SER A 18 63.48 -11.87 -6.39
N GLY A 19 63.49 -12.47 -5.17
CA GLY A 19 64.52 -12.28 -4.12
C GLY A 19 63.98 -11.93 -2.70
N HIS A 20 63.72 -12.89 -1.81
CA HIS A 20 64.58 -13.42 -0.71
C HIS A 20 64.64 -12.60 0.61
N GLY A 21 64.25 -13.23 1.72
CA GLY A 21 65.00 -13.15 3.00
C GLY A 21 64.29 -12.63 4.27
N GLY A 22 64.27 -13.47 5.32
CA GLY A 22 64.55 -13.03 6.71
C GLY A 22 63.38 -12.94 7.70
N GLY A 23 63.36 -13.83 8.71
CA GLY A 23 62.37 -13.89 9.80
C GLY A 23 62.55 -12.88 10.97
N PRO A 24 61.76 -13.04 12.05
CA PRO A 24 61.53 -12.06 13.14
C PRO A 24 62.45 -12.32 14.36
N PRO A 25 62.46 -11.50 15.46
CA PRO A 25 61.49 -11.69 16.56
C PRO A 25 61.27 -10.51 17.59
N THR A 26 60.18 -10.65 18.37
CA THR A 26 60.00 -10.43 19.84
C THR A 26 60.09 -9.07 20.57
N GLY A 27 59.05 -8.83 21.41
CA GLY A 27 59.13 -8.39 22.82
C GLY A 27 58.77 -6.92 23.13
N ARG A 28 58.25 -6.48 24.29
CA ARG A 28 57.66 -7.07 25.52
C ARG A 28 57.33 -5.88 26.46
N GLY A 29 56.15 -5.86 27.11
CA GLY A 29 55.86 -5.13 28.39
C GLY A 29 55.79 -3.59 28.36
N ARG A 30 55.28 -2.86 29.36
CA ARG A 30 54.44 -3.10 30.57
C ARG A 30 54.12 -1.68 31.14
N PHE A 31 52.94 -1.50 31.73
CA PHE A 31 52.56 -0.63 32.88
C PHE A 31 53.26 0.73 33.13
N SER A 32 52.49 1.81 33.39
CA SER A 32 52.35 2.47 34.73
C SER A 32 51.64 3.84 34.67
N LEU A 33 50.70 4.06 35.60
CA LEU A 33 50.20 5.36 36.08
C LEU A 33 51.23 6.01 37.03
N PRO A 34 51.11 7.33 37.30
CA PRO A 34 50.78 7.71 38.67
C PRO A 34 49.86 8.94 38.82
N SER A 35 49.31 9.04 40.03
CA SER A 35 48.38 10.01 40.61
C SER A 35 48.99 11.40 40.92
N GLY A 36 48.14 12.42 41.01
CA GLY A 36 48.47 13.71 41.65
C GLY A 36 47.22 14.57 41.92
N GLN A 37 46.96 14.88 43.20
CA GLN A 37 45.89 15.73 43.73
C GLN A 37 46.17 17.24 43.53
N GLY A 38 45.10 18.03 43.38
CA GLY A 38 45.13 19.50 43.51
C GLY A 38 43.73 20.08 43.69
N ILE A 39 43.52 20.76 44.82
CA ILE A 39 42.25 21.36 45.27
C ILE A 39 42.21 22.84 44.85
N GLY A 40 41.07 23.33 44.35
CA GLY A 40 40.76 24.77 44.36
C GLY A 40 39.97 25.30 43.15
N GLY A 41 38.77 25.84 43.40
CA GLY A 41 38.10 26.82 42.52
C GLY A 41 36.72 26.42 41.96
N LEU A 42 35.70 27.20 42.32
CA LEU A 42 34.34 27.22 41.75
C LEU A 42 34.06 28.69 41.36
N PRO A 43 33.17 29.00 40.39
CA PRO A 43 33.28 28.75 38.94
C PRO A 43 33.30 30.08 38.15
N PRO A 44 33.46 30.06 36.82
CA PRO A 44 32.80 31.02 35.95
C PRO A 44 31.72 30.34 35.12
N PHE A 45 30.62 31.07 34.93
CA PHE A 45 29.50 30.73 34.05
C PHE A 45 30.00 30.31 32.66
N GLY A 46 29.72 29.08 32.26
CA GLY A 46 29.93 28.56 30.91
C GLY A 46 28.77 27.65 30.54
N LEU A 47 28.13 27.93 29.40
CA LEU A 47 27.05 27.12 28.83
C LEU A 47 27.51 25.66 28.73
N ALA A 48 26.84 24.76 29.46
CA ALA A 48 27.03 23.32 29.33
C ALA A 48 26.45 22.87 27.98
N ALA A 49 27.34 22.57 27.03
CA ALA A 49 27.02 21.68 25.93
C ALA A 49 26.66 20.31 26.53
N SER A 50 25.43 19.88 26.32
CA SER A 50 24.96 18.53 26.66
C SER A 50 25.78 17.51 25.86
N VAL A 51 26.71 16.85 26.54
CA VAL A 51 27.37 15.64 26.05
C VAL A 51 26.29 14.57 25.85
N PRO A 52 26.10 14.00 24.64
CA PRO A 52 25.20 12.87 24.47
C PRO A 52 25.77 11.69 25.23
N LEU A 53 25.00 11.13 26.16
CA LEU A 53 25.27 9.83 26.74
C LEU A 53 25.36 8.79 25.61
N PRO A 54 26.31 7.86 25.64
CA PRO A 54 26.34 6.77 24.68
C PRO A 54 25.09 5.92 24.87
N CYS A 55 24.28 5.78 23.83
CA CYS A 55 23.20 4.80 23.79
C CYS A 55 23.82 3.42 24.00
N GLN A 56 23.68 2.91 25.22
CA GLN A 56 24.00 1.55 25.58
C GLN A 56 23.12 0.63 24.75
N ASP A 57 23.74 -0.35 24.09
CA ASP A 57 23.17 -1.34 23.18
C ASP A 57 21.71 -1.68 23.49
N VAL A 58 20.79 -1.03 22.76
CA VAL A 58 19.41 -1.48 22.63
C VAL A 58 19.49 -2.70 21.73
N GLY A 59 19.47 -3.88 22.35
CA GLY A 59 19.39 -5.15 21.65
C GLY A 59 18.31 -5.08 20.57
N ASP A 60 18.75 -5.19 19.33
CA ASP A 60 18.01 -5.70 18.18
C ASP A 60 16.52 -5.31 18.12
N PHE A 61 16.23 -4.02 17.97
CA PHE A 61 14.91 -3.51 17.61
C PHE A 61 14.49 -3.92 16.18
N SER A 62 15.37 -4.58 15.42
CA SER A 62 15.13 -5.03 14.06
C SER A 62 14.33 -6.34 13.97
N ARG A 63 13.92 -6.94 15.10
CA ARG A 63 13.24 -8.25 15.16
C ARG A 63 11.74 -8.18 15.53
N VAL A 64 11.11 -6.99 15.46
CA VAL A 64 9.89 -6.65 16.21
C VAL A 64 8.78 -6.04 15.33
N SER A 65 8.32 -6.74 14.31
CA SER A 65 7.00 -6.48 13.70
C SER A 65 6.50 -7.78 13.08
N LYS A 66 5.23 -8.16 13.25
CA LYS A 66 4.64 -9.16 12.35
C LYS A 66 4.65 -8.54 10.96
N MET A 67 5.56 -8.99 10.11
CA MET A 67 5.69 -8.51 8.74
C MET A 67 4.44 -8.85 7.92
N GLY A 68 4.33 -8.21 6.75
CA GLY A 68 3.25 -8.46 5.80
C GLY A 68 3.07 -9.96 5.56
N SER A 69 1.83 -10.39 5.36
CA SER A 69 1.51 -11.80 5.17
C SER A 69 0.72 -11.99 3.89
N PHE A 70 0.81 -13.19 3.31
CA PHE A 70 0.02 -13.54 2.14
C PHE A 70 -1.49 -13.33 2.37
N PRO A 71 -2.10 -13.83 3.48
CA PRO A 71 -3.51 -13.58 3.76
C PRO A 71 -3.82 -12.10 4.00
N GLY A 72 -2.92 -11.37 4.67
CA GLY A 72 -3.07 -9.94 4.97
C GLY A 72 -3.09 -9.06 3.72
N HIS A 73 -2.58 -9.54 2.58
CA HIS A 73 -2.72 -8.84 1.29
C HIS A 73 -3.92 -9.35 0.49
N VAL A 74 -4.16 -10.67 0.46
CA VAL A 74 -5.24 -11.25 -0.33
C VAL A 74 -6.62 -10.85 0.19
N LEU A 75 -6.82 -10.79 1.51
CA LEU A 75 -8.12 -10.47 2.10
C LEU A 75 -8.58 -9.04 1.75
N PRO A 76 -7.83 -7.96 2.06
CA PRO A 76 -8.21 -6.62 1.64
C PRO A 76 -8.22 -6.47 0.11
N GLY A 77 -7.29 -7.13 -0.59
CA GLY A 77 -7.25 -7.16 -2.05
C GLY A 77 -8.53 -7.71 -2.68
N THR A 78 -9.12 -8.75 -2.08
CA THR A 78 -10.41 -9.32 -2.51
C THR A 78 -11.54 -8.31 -2.38
N LEU A 79 -11.63 -7.62 -1.23
CA LEU A 79 -12.68 -6.65 -0.97
C LEU A 79 -12.61 -5.48 -1.96
N PHE A 80 -11.43 -4.86 -2.11
CA PHE A 80 -11.22 -3.78 -3.07
C PHE A 80 -11.50 -4.21 -4.50
N LEU A 81 -11.08 -5.43 -4.89
CA LEU A 81 -11.31 -5.93 -6.25
C LEU A 81 -12.78 -6.13 -6.55
N VAL A 82 -13.53 -6.78 -5.65
CA VAL A 82 -14.96 -7.04 -5.82
C VAL A 82 -15.74 -5.72 -5.89
N ILE A 83 -15.46 -4.79 -4.98
CA ILE A 83 -16.11 -3.47 -4.95
C ILE A 83 -15.73 -2.64 -6.18
N GLY A 84 -14.46 -2.62 -6.56
CA GLY A 84 -13.97 -1.88 -7.72
C GLY A 84 -14.58 -2.36 -9.04
N VAL A 85 -14.58 -3.67 -9.29
CA VAL A 85 -15.20 -4.25 -10.49
C VAL A 85 -16.71 -3.98 -10.52
N TRP A 86 -17.36 -4.09 -9.36
CA TRP A 86 -18.77 -3.74 -9.22
C TRP A 86 -19.01 -2.27 -9.57
N HIS A 87 -18.22 -1.35 -9.03
CA HIS A 87 -18.28 0.09 -9.32
C HIS A 87 -18.09 0.38 -10.80
N VAL A 88 -17.08 -0.20 -11.45
CA VAL A 88 -16.86 -0.08 -12.90
C VAL A 88 -18.12 -0.48 -13.66
N TRP A 89 -18.65 -1.67 -13.38
CA TRP A 89 -19.84 -2.18 -14.08
C TRP A 89 -21.04 -1.25 -13.91
N ARG A 90 -21.29 -0.77 -12.68
CA ARG A 90 -22.44 0.09 -12.38
C ARG A 90 -22.28 1.49 -12.96
N SER A 91 -21.08 2.05 -12.96
CA SER A 91 -20.77 3.33 -13.62
C SER A 91 -21.02 3.25 -15.13
N LEU A 92 -20.54 2.20 -15.79
CA LEU A 92 -20.76 1.97 -17.22
C LEU A 92 -22.25 1.86 -17.57
N VAL A 93 -23.00 1.02 -16.85
CA VAL A 93 -24.45 0.85 -17.07
C VAL A 93 -25.19 2.17 -16.85
N ARG A 94 -24.84 2.92 -15.79
CA ARG A 94 -25.48 4.21 -15.47
C ARG A 94 -25.26 5.22 -16.60
N TYR A 95 -24.02 5.34 -17.07
CA TYR A 95 -23.66 6.28 -18.12
C TYR A 95 -24.31 5.94 -19.47
N VAL A 96 -24.24 4.67 -19.89
CA VAL A 96 -24.84 4.22 -21.16
C VAL A 96 -26.36 4.35 -21.13
N SER A 97 -27.00 4.08 -20.00
CA SER A 97 -28.47 4.12 -19.90
C SER A 97 -29.03 5.55 -19.95
N ASN A 98 -28.36 6.52 -19.31
CA ASN A 98 -28.75 7.92 -19.37
C ASN A 98 -27.53 8.85 -19.17
N PRO A 99 -26.82 9.23 -20.24
CA PRO A 99 -25.62 10.06 -20.11
C PRO A 99 -25.94 11.49 -19.66
N LYS A 100 -27.13 12.01 -19.96
CA LYS A 100 -27.54 13.39 -19.59
C LYS A 100 -27.84 13.54 -18.11
N SER A 101 -28.34 12.49 -17.46
CA SER A 101 -28.61 12.48 -16.02
C SER A 101 -27.50 11.81 -15.21
N PHE A 102 -26.34 11.57 -15.82
CA PHE A 102 -25.25 10.88 -15.14
C PHE A 102 -24.79 11.67 -13.91
N ARG A 103 -24.60 10.94 -12.81
CA ARG A 103 -23.98 11.46 -11.59
C ARG A 103 -22.99 10.46 -11.04
N VAL A 104 -21.89 10.97 -10.49
CA VAL A 104 -20.94 10.22 -9.66
C VAL A 104 -21.69 9.58 -8.51
N HIS A 105 -21.36 8.34 -8.18
CA HIS A 105 -21.89 7.67 -6.99
C HIS A 105 -20.76 6.94 -6.27
N VAL A 106 -20.58 7.23 -4.98
CA VAL A 106 -19.55 6.60 -4.15
C VAL A 106 -19.90 5.15 -3.79
N TRP A 107 -21.18 4.79 -3.94
CA TRP A 107 -21.67 3.43 -3.72
C TRP A 107 -22.80 3.11 -4.70
N ASN A 108 -23.04 1.82 -4.97
CA ASN A 108 -24.00 1.40 -5.98
C ASN A 108 -25.04 0.40 -5.46
N PRO A 109 -26.35 0.70 -5.62
CA PRO A 109 -27.40 -0.24 -5.24
C PRO A 109 -27.44 -1.45 -6.17
N VAL A 110 -27.78 -2.61 -5.60
CA VAL A 110 -28.03 -3.85 -6.36
C VAL A 110 -29.30 -3.70 -7.19
N PRO A 111 -29.24 -3.89 -8.53
CA PRO A 111 -30.39 -3.72 -9.40
C PRO A 111 -31.43 -4.82 -9.18
N GLY A 112 -32.72 -4.45 -9.25
CA GLY A 112 -33.83 -5.41 -9.22
C GLY A 112 -34.11 -6.05 -7.86
N VAL A 113 -33.51 -5.52 -6.78
CA VAL A 113 -33.74 -5.99 -5.42
C VAL A 113 -34.23 -4.83 -4.55
N ASP A 114 -35.41 -5.01 -3.96
CA ASP A 114 -36.01 -4.03 -3.04
C ASP A 114 -35.66 -4.33 -1.57
N GLY A 115 -35.84 -3.33 -0.72
CA GLY A 115 -35.58 -3.43 0.72
C GLY A 115 -34.09 -3.45 1.07
N ARG A 116 -33.73 -4.15 2.15
CA ARG A 116 -32.38 -4.08 2.74
C ARG A 116 -31.28 -4.60 1.81
N LEU A 117 -31.57 -5.60 0.98
CA LEU A 117 -30.58 -6.20 0.08
C LEU A 117 -30.09 -5.25 -1.03
N LYS A 118 -30.79 -4.13 -1.28
CA LYS A 118 -30.32 -3.04 -2.13
C LYS A 118 -28.96 -2.49 -1.68
N TYR A 119 -28.68 -2.48 -0.38
CA TYR A 119 -27.48 -1.91 0.25
C TYR A 119 -26.37 -2.95 0.48
N PHE A 120 -26.39 -4.05 -0.27
CA PHE A 120 -25.43 -5.14 -0.09
C PHE A 120 -23.97 -4.66 -0.14
N GLU A 121 -23.64 -3.76 -1.05
CA GLU A 121 -22.29 -3.17 -1.13
C GLU A 121 -21.89 -2.47 0.18
N LEU A 122 -22.78 -1.66 0.75
CA LEU A 122 -22.51 -0.96 2.01
C LEU A 122 -22.42 -1.93 3.19
N TYR A 123 -23.22 -3.00 3.19
CA TYR A 123 -23.08 -4.06 4.18
C TYR A 123 -21.75 -4.80 4.05
N LEU A 124 -21.29 -5.10 2.83
CA LEU A 124 -19.98 -5.70 2.61
C LEU A 124 -18.85 -4.81 3.13
N ILE A 125 -18.91 -3.50 2.85
CA ILE A 125 -17.90 -2.55 3.32
C ILE A 125 -17.94 -2.44 4.85
N ALA A 126 -19.10 -2.18 5.45
CA ALA A 126 -19.22 -1.96 6.88
C ALA A 126 -18.95 -3.24 7.69
N VAL A 127 -19.61 -4.36 7.34
CA VAL A 127 -19.44 -5.62 8.08
C VAL A 127 -18.05 -6.20 7.82
N GLY A 128 -17.56 -6.12 6.58
CA GLY A 128 -16.20 -6.55 6.23
C GLY A 128 -15.14 -5.79 7.02
N ALA A 129 -15.18 -4.45 6.99
CA ALA A 129 -14.25 -3.61 7.74
C ALA A 129 -14.35 -3.84 9.26
N PHE A 130 -15.56 -4.05 9.79
CA PHE A 130 -15.76 -4.34 11.22
C PHE A 130 -15.16 -5.69 11.62
N ILE A 131 -15.42 -6.74 10.84
CA ILE A 131 -14.87 -8.08 11.12
C ILE A 131 -13.34 -8.04 11.03
N ASP A 132 -12.80 -7.40 10.00
CA ASP A 132 -11.34 -7.29 9.80
C ASP A 132 -10.70 -6.49 10.94
N MET A 133 -11.31 -5.37 11.35
CA MET A 133 -10.90 -4.60 12.53
C MET A 133 -10.92 -5.45 13.80
N CYS A 134 -11.94 -6.31 13.99
CA CYS A 134 -11.98 -7.22 15.14
C CYS A 134 -10.89 -8.29 15.08
N ILE A 135 -10.57 -8.82 13.90
CA ILE A 135 -9.51 -9.81 13.71
C ILE A 135 -8.15 -9.18 14.03
N GLU A 136 -7.84 -8.03 13.45
CA GLU A 136 -6.58 -7.33 13.68
C GLU A 136 -6.44 -6.90 15.15
N LEU A 137 -7.48 -6.29 15.72
CA LEU A 137 -7.40 -5.77 17.09
C LEU A 137 -7.47 -6.85 18.17
N LEU A 138 -8.29 -7.90 18.01
CA LEU A 138 -8.55 -8.87 19.09
C LEU A 138 -7.79 -10.18 18.90
N TYR A 139 -7.69 -10.67 17.67
CA TYR A 139 -7.06 -11.96 17.37
C TYR A 139 -5.56 -11.81 17.17
N SER A 140 -5.09 -10.82 16.39
CA SER A 140 -3.65 -10.64 16.14
C SER A 140 -2.87 -10.20 17.39
N THR A 141 -3.50 -9.38 18.25
CA THR A 141 -2.89 -8.90 19.51
C THR A 141 -2.99 -9.90 20.68
N HIS A 142 -3.69 -11.02 20.50
CA HIS A 142 -4.02 -11.97 21.57
C HIS A 142 -4.58 -11.31 22.85
N LEU A 143 -5.27 -10.16 22.71
CA LEU A 143 -5.80 -9.33 23.81
C LEU A 143 -4.72 -8.78 24.78
N LYS A 144 -3.44 -8.78 24.39
CA LYS A 144 -2.32 -8.27 25.19
C LYS A 144 -1.95 -6.85 24.76
N PHE A 145 -2.85 -5.92 25.01
CA PHE A 145 -2.64 -4.50 24.69
C PHE A 145 -1.52 -3.86 25.51
N PHE A 146 -1.35 -4.28 26.77
CA PHE A 146 -0.34 -3.74 27.67
C PHE A 146 0.57 -4.86 28.17
N VAL A 147 1.87 -4.73 27.91
CA VAL A 147 2.90 -5.53 28.56
C VAL A 147 3.66 -4.57 29.48
N ASN A 148 3.61 -4.80 30.79
CA ASN A 148 4.26 -3.97 31.80
C ASN A 148 3.85 -2.47 31.80
N GLY A 149 2.58 -2.17 31.49
CA GLY A 149 2.05 -0.79 31.54
C GLY A 149 2.42 0.09 30.34
N VAL A 150 3.10 -0.47 29.33
CA VAL A 150 3.42 0.18 28.06
C VAL A 150 2.74 -0.59 26.92
N LEU A 151 2.26 0.14 25.90
CA LEU A 151 1.67 -0.43 24.70
C LEU A 151 2.71 -1.31 24.00
N ASN A 152 2.38 -2.58 23.74
CA ASN A 152 3.33 -3.55 23.20
C ASN A 152 3.79 -3.13 21.79
N PRO A 153 5.08 -2.80 21.56
CA PRO A 153 5.58 -2.40 20.25
C PRO A 153 5.34 -3.44 19.16
N HIS A 154 5.27 -4.73 19.53
CA HIS A 154 5.05 -5.84 18.60
C HIS A 154 3.67 -5.82 17.90
N HIS A 155 2.70 -5.04 18.41
CA HIS A 155 1.33 -4.99 17.89
C HIS A 155 0.95 -3.61 17.33
N MET A 156 1.89 -2.67 17.23
CA MET A 156 1.58 -1.30 16.77
C MET A 156 1.04 -1.29 15.33
N ASN A 157 1.55 -2.17 14.47
CA ASN A 157 1.04 -2.33 13.11
C ASN A 157 -0.43 -2.78 13.08
N ASP A 158 -0.81 -3.73 13.96
CA ASP A 158 -2.18 -4.22 14.08
C ASP A 158 -3.14 -3.07 14.52
N PHE A 159 -2.67 -2.18 15.40
CA PHE A 159 -3.42 -1.00 15.84
C PHE A 159 -3.60 0.04 14.74
N GLU A 160 -2.54 0.31 13.98
CA GLU A 160 -2.60 1.21 12.84
C GLU A 160 -3.60 0.67 11.81
N HIS A 161 -3.50 -0.61 11.43
CA HIS A 161 -4.44 -1.25 10.51
C HIS A 161 -5.88 -1.18 11.04
N SER A 162 -6.08 -1.44 12.32
CA SER A 162 -7.40 -1.30 12.97
C SER A 162 -7.94 0.14 12.86
N GLY A 163 -7.09 1.15 13.00
CA GLY A 163 -7.46 2.56 12.82
C GLY A 163 -7.87 2.90 11.38
N MET A 164 -7.19 2.33 10.39
CA MET A 164 -7.54 2.47 8.98
C MET A 164 -8.88 1.79 8.66
N LEU A 165 -9.08 0.55 9.12
CA LEU A 165 -10.32 -0.21 8.97
C LEU A 165 -11.51 0.49 9.66
N LEU A 166 -11.28 1.13 10.81
CA LEU A 166 -12.29 1.94 11.48
C LEU A 166 -12.81 3.08 10.58
N MET A 167 -11.95 3.71 9.78
CA MET A 167 -12.38 4.79 8.88
C MET A 167 -13.27 4.28 7.75
N PHE A 168 -12.96 3.11 7.19
CA PHE A 168 -13.84 2.44 6.21
C PHE A 168 -15.16 1.97 6.83
N PHE A 169 -15.13 1.49 8.07
CA PHE A 169 -16.35 1.15 8.83
C PHE A 169 -17.24 2.38 9.03
N ILE A 170 -16.66 3.50 9.48
CA ILE A 170 -17.38 4.77 9.66
C ILE A 170 -17.98 5.25 8.34
N PHE A 171 -17.22 5.19 7.23
CA PHE A 171 -17.73 5.49 5.90
C PHE A 171 -18.96 4.63 5.54
N GLY A 172 -18.86 3.31 5.73
CA GLY A 172 -19.95 2.39 5.43
C GLY A 172 -21.20 2.67 6.27
N VAL A 173 -21.05 2.91 7.57
CA VAL A 173 -22.16 3.20 8.50
C VAL A 173 -22.81 4.55 8.18
N ILE A 174 -22.03 5.62 7.98
CA ILE A 174 -22.58 6.94 7.66
C ILE A 174 -23.36 6.87 6.33
N THR A 175 -22.79 6.20 5.32
CA THR A 175 -23.45 6.04 4.04
C THR A 175 -24.74 5.23 4.17
N LEU A 176 -24.73 4.13 4.95
CA LEU A 176 -25.94 3.33 5.20
C LEU A 176 -27.03 4.15 5.92
N ILE A 177 -26.69 4.88 6.98
CA ILE A 177 -27.62 5.73 7.73
C ILE A 177 -28.19 6.81 6.82
N SER A 178 -27.36 7.42 5.97
CA SER A 178 -27.78 8.48 5.07
C SER A 178 -28.80 8.01 4.03
N GLN A 179 -28.70 6.75 3.60
CA GLN A 179 -29.58 6.18 2.59
C GLN A 179 -30.85 5.57 3.18
N GLU A 180 -30.76 4.95 4.35
CA GLU A 180 -31.91 4.31 5.02
C GLU A 180 -32.78 5.30 5.80
N THR A 181 -32.19 6.39 6.30
CA THR A 181 -32.87 7.29 7.23
C THR A 181 -33.05 8.69 6.65
N ARG A 182 -34.20 9.29 6.95
CA ARG A 182 -34.43 10.72 6.70
C ARG A 182 -33.72 11.64 7.69
N PHE A 183 -33.00 11.09 8.67
CA PHE A 183 -32.35 11.87 9.72
C PHE A 183 -31.06 12.55 9.24
N LEU A 184 -30.36 11.98 8.27
CA LEU A 184 -29.08 12.48 7.75
C LEU A 184 -29.02 12.40 6.22
N PRO A 185 -29.88 13.13 5.47
CA PRO A 185 -29.79 13.18 4.02
C PRO A 185 -28.52 13.93 3.62
N MET A 186 -27.48 13.19 3.26
CA MET A 186 -26.18 13.75 2.93
C MET A 186 -26.08 13.86 1.40
N PRO A 187 -25.65 15.01 0.85
CA PRO A 187 -25.41 15.12 -0.57
C PRO A 187 -24.27 14.17 -0.98
N GLU A 188 -24.37 13.61 -2.18
CA GLU A 188 -23.38 12.66 -2.72
C GLU A 188 -21.94 13.19 -2.62
N GLY A 189 -21.73 14.49 -2.86
CA GLY A 189 -20.40 15.10 -2.74
C GLY A 189 -19.81 15.01 -1.33
N ALA A 190 -20.64 15.07 -0.27
CA ALA A 190 -20.15 14.88 1.09
C ALA A 190 -19.80 13.40 1.37
N LEU A 191 -20.55 12.45 0.80
CA LEU A 191 -20.18 11.03 0.87
C LEU A 191 -18.85 10.75 0.14
N CYS A 192 -18.62 11.40 -1.01
CA CYS A 192 -17.33 11.36 -1.71
C CYS A 192 -16.18 11.92 -0.86
N LEU A 193 -16.41 13.00 -0.10
CA LEU A 193 -15.40 13.54 0.81
C LEU A 193 -15.14 12.61 2.01
N ILE A 194 -16.16 11.94 2.55
CA ILE A 194 -15.97 10.93 3.60
C ILE A 194 -15.16 9.75 3.06
N ALA A 195 -15.45 9.26 1.86
CA ALA A 195 -14.63 8.24 1.21
C ALA A 195 -13.18 8.72 1.02
N ALA A 196 -12.98 9.98 0.59
CA ALA A 196 -11.64 10.56 0.49
C ALA A 196 -10.91 10.58 1.85
N THR A 197 -11.60 10.83 2.96
CA THR A 197 -10.98 10.74 4.29
C THR A 197 -10.60 9.32 4.70
N ALA A 198 -11.41 8.31 4.32
CA ALA A 198 -11.06 6.92 4.55
C ALA A 198 -9.83 6.49 3.73
N PHE A 199 -9.79 6.84 2.44
CA PHE A 199 -8.60 6.63 1.60
C PHE A 199 -7.39 7.44 2.09
N CYS A 200 -7.59 8.63 2.68
CA CYS A 200 -6.50 9.41 3.27
C CYS A 200 -5.90 8.70 4.50
N ALA A 201 -6.73 8.14 5.37
CA ALA A 201 -6.26 7.33 6.49
C ALA A 201 -5.49 6.09 5.99
N GLU A 202 -5.99 5.43 4.95
CA GLU A 202 -5.30 4.33 4.28
C GLU A 202 -3.95 4.74 3.69
N TYR A 203 -3.92 5.85 2.96
CA TYR A 203 -2.70 6.39 2.36
C TYR A 203 -1.65 6.68 3.42
N LEU A 204 -2.01 7.38 4.49
CA LEU A 204 -1.08 7.78 5.55
C LEU A 204 -0.49 6.55 6.24
N LEU A 205 -1.33 5.57 6.57
CA LEU A 205 -0.88 4.32 7.15
C LEU A 205 0.11 3.62 6.23
N PHE A 206 -0.28 3.32 4.98
CA PHE A 206 0.59 2.59 4.07
C PHE A 206 1.84 3.38 3.69
N TYR A 207 1.79 4.71 3.66
CA TYR A 207 2.97 5.53 3.44
C TYR A 207 3.98 5.36 4.58
N PHE A 208 3.56 5.52 5.84
CA PHE A 208 4.47 5.34 6.98
C PHE A 208 4.91 3.89 7.14
N HIS A 209 4.02 2.93 6.92
CA HIS A 209 4.34 1.51 6.87
C HIS A 209 5.38 1.20 5.77
N SER A 210 5.18 1.73 4.57
CA SER A 210 6.09 1.58 3.43
C SER A 210 7.44 2.22 3.67
N THR A 211 7.53 3.34 4.40
CA THR A 211 8.83 3.95 4.74
C THR A 211 9.64 3.11 5.74
N THR A 212 8.97 2.23 6.47
CA THR A 212 9.62 1.25 7.36
C THR A 212 10.21 0.09 6.57
N HIS A 213 9.59 -0.26 5.44
CA HIS A 213 10.10 -1.26 4.50
C HIS A 213 11.19 -0.67 3.59
N LYS A 214 12.32 -1.37 3.46
CA LYS A 214 13.39 -1.00 2.52
C LYS A 214 13.50 -2.05 1.42
N GLY A 215 13.95 -1.61 0.25
CA GLY A 215 14.12 -2.45 -0.93
C GLY A 215 12.81 -2.88 -1.58
N LEU A 216 12.78 -4.11 -2.09
CA LEU A 216 11.71 -4.59 -2.96
C LEU A 216 10.30 -4.49 -2.34
N GLU A 217 10.15 -4.86 -1.07
CA GLU A 217 8.85 -4.79 -0.39
C GLU A 217 8.33 -3.35 -0.31
N GLY A 218 9.20 -2.41 0.07
CA GLY A 218 8.86 -0.98 0.10
C GLY A 218 8.48 -0.47 -1.29
N TYR A 219 9.11 -0.98 -2.36
CA TYR A 219 8.80 -0.60 -3.73
C TYR A 219 7.39 -1.04 -4.18
N TYR A 220 6.94 -2.23 -3.80
CA TYR A 220 5.56 -2.65 -4.08
C TYR A 220 4.55 -1.83 -3.29
N HIS A 221 4.86 -1.50 -2.03
CA HIS A 221 3.98 -0.69 -1.20
C HIS A 221 3.90 0.77 -1.66
N ILE A 222 4.98 1.39 -2.16
CA ILE A 222 4.89 2.76 -2.69
C ILE A 222 4.00 2.82 -3.94
N LEU A 223 4.01 1.79 -4.79
CA LEU A 223 3.09 1.70 -5.93
C LEU A 223 1.63 1.58 -5.47
N LEU A 224 1.36 0.86 -4.38
CA LEU A 224 0.03 0.81 -3.75
C LEU A 224 -0.39 2.20 -3.24
N VAL A 225 0.50 2.91 -2.56
CA VAL A 225 0.25 4.26 -2.02
C VAL A 225 -0.10 5.24 -3.15
N LEU A 226 0.53 5.13 -4.32
CA LEU A 226 0.17 5.95 -5.49
C LEU A 226 -1.25 5.65 -6.00
N LEU A 227 -1.68 4.39 -6.00
CA LEU A 227 -3.05 4.02 -6.36
C LEU A 227 -4.07 4.58 -5.35
N ILE A 228 -3.78 4.50 -4.06
CA ILE A 228 -4.63 5.08 -3.03
C ILE A 228 -4.70 6.61 -3.19
N GLY A 229 -3.58 7.25 -3.52
CA GLY A 229 -3.53 8.68 -3.87
C GLY A 229 -4.46 9.03 -5.04
N LEU A 230 -4.52 8.18 -6.07
CA LEU A 230 -5.46 8.33 -7.18
C LEU A 230 -6.92 8.19 -6.72
N CYS A 231 -7.21 7.27 -5.80
CA CYS A 231 -8.53 7.13 -5.18
C CYS A 231 -8.93 8.40 -4.40
N ILE A 232 -8.01 9.01 -3.65
CA ILE A 232 -8.26 10.28 -2.93
C ILE A 232 -8.58 11.40 -3.92
N VAL A 233 -7.71 11.61 -4.92
CA VAL A 233 -7.86 12.71 -5.89
C VAL A 233 -9.16 12.56 -6.68
N SER A 234 -9.47 11.34 -7.14
CA SER A 234 -10.72 11.07 -7.87
C SER A 234 -11.96 11.21 -6.99
N SER A 235 -11.90 10.84 -5.70
CA SER A 235 -13.01 11.03 -4.75
C SER A 235 -13.28 12.51 -4.49
N VAL A 236 -12.23 13.30 -4.24
CA VAL A 236 -12.35 14.77 -4.09
C VAL A 236 -12.87 15.40 -5.38
N ALA A 237 -12.32 15.02 -6.53
CA ALA A 237 -12.78 15.49 -7.82
C ALA A 237 -14.25 15.11 -8.08
N GLY A 238 -14.70 13.94 -7.62
CA GLY A 238 -16.09 13.49 -7.72
C GLY A 238 -17.04 14.34 -6.88
N ALA A 239 -16.58 14.86 -5.75
CA ALA A 239 -17.34 15.83 -4.96
C ALA A 239 -17.47 17.19 -5.67
N LEU A 240 -16.40 17.64 -6.34
CA LEU A 240 -16.36 18.93 -7.04
C LEU A 240 -17.08 18.91 -8.40
N LEU A 241 -17.01 17.77 -9.10
CA LEU A 241 -17.52 17.57 -10.46
C LEU A 241 -18.45 16.36 -10.50
N PRO A 242 -19.62 16.41 -9.83
CA PRO A 242 -20.48 15.27 -9.60
C PRO A 242 -21.19 14.74 -10.85
N THR A 243 -21.06 15.41 -12.01
CA THR A 243 -21.65 14.99 -13.29
C THR A 243 -20.60 14.41 -14.26
N SER A 244 -19.35 14.32 -13.85
CA SER A 244 -18.25 13.89 -14.71
C SER A 244 -18.09 12.37 -14.70
N PHE A 245 -18.45 11.74 -15.83
CA PHE A 245 -18.24 10.31 -16.03
C PHE A 245 -16.76 9.86 -15.95
N PRO A 246 -15.79 10.56 -16.56
CA PRO A 246 -14.38 10.18 -16.44
C PRO A 246 -13.86 10.16 -15.01
N ILE A 247 -14.37 11.04 -14.13
CA ILE A 247 -13.96 11.10 -12.73
C ILE A 247 -14.51 9.90 -11.94
N ASP A 248 -15.81 9.59 -12.12
CA ASP A 248 -16.42 8.39 -11.53
C ASP A 248 -15.64 7.13 -11.97
N LEU A 249 -15.38 7.00 -13.27
CA LEU A 249 -14.68 5.87 -13.84
C LEU A 249 -13.23 5.77 -13.36
N CYS A 250 -12.53 6.91 -13.21
CA CYS A 250 -11.17 6.95 -12.67
C CYS A 250 -11.11 6.43 -11.23
N SER A 251 -12.09 6.80 -10.38
CA SER A 251 -12.20 6.26 -9.03
C SER A 251 -12.44 4.74 -9.05
N CYS A 252 -13.38 4.27 -9.89
CA CYS A 252 -13.68 2.84 -10.04
C CYS A 252 -12.44 2.03 -10.49
N ILE A 253 -11.69 2.56 -11.46
CA ILE A 253 -10.44 1.96 -11.97
C ILE A 253 -9.38 1.95 -10.87
N GLY A 254 -9.22 3.05 -10.12
CA GLY A 254 -8.27 3.15 -9.01
C GLY A 254 -8.51 2.08 -7.95
N ILE A 255 -9.76 1.93 -7.50
CA ILE A 255 -10.16 0.91 -6.52
C ILE A 255 -9.90 -0.51 -7.06
N THR A 256 -10.22 -0.77 -8.34
CA THR A 256 -9.95 -2.06 -8.99
C THR A 256 -8.46 -2.37 -9.03
N LEU A 257 -7.64 -1.40 -9.44
CA LEU A 257 -6.18 -1.54 -9.49
C LEU A 257 -5.60 -1.73 -8.10
N GLN A 258 -6.09 -1.04 -7.08
CA GLN A 258 -5.69 -1.23 -5.69
C GLN A 258 -5.91 -2.68 -5.25
N GLY A 259 -7.09 -3.25 -5.53
CA GLY A 259 -7.38 -4.65 -5.25
C GLY A 259 -6.46 -5.63 -5.99
N LEU A 260 -6.26 -5.43 -7.29
CA LEU A 260 -5.35 -6.27 -8.09
C LEU A 260 -3.88 -6.14 -7.62
N TRP A 261 -3.47 -4.95 -7.22
CA TRP A 261 -2.10 -4.69 -6.77
C TRP A 261 -1.82 -5.36 -5.42
N PHE A 262 -2.79 -5.39 -4.50
CA PHE A 262 -2.70 -6.21 -3.28
C PHE A 262 -2.45 -7.69 -3.61
N TYR A 263 -3.18 -8.25 -4.59
CA TYR A 263 -2.91 -9.62 -5.06
C TYR A 263 -1.51 -9.76 -5.65
N GLN A 264 -1.08 -8.81 -6.48
CA GLN A 264 0.25 -8.84 -7.08
C GLN A 264 1.34 -8.83 -6.00
N THR A 265 1.22 -7.96 -5.01
CA THR A 265 2.11 -7.89 -3.85
C THR A 265 2.11 -9.22 -3.08
N ALA A 266 0.92 -9.81 -2.83
CA ALA A 266 0.81 -11.10 -2.15
C ALA A 266 1.56 -12.22 -2.89
N PHE A 267 1.31 -12.35 -4.21
CA PHE A 267 1.90 -13.42 -5.00
C PHE A 267 3.40 -13.22 -5.28
N THR A 268 3.84 -11.97 -5.46
CA THR A 268 5.26 -11.66 -5.69
C THR A 268 6.06 -11.78 -4.40
N LEU A 269 5.65 -11.11 -3.32
CA LEU A 269 6.47 -11.01 -2.11
C LEU A 269 6.30 -12.20 -1.16
N TYR A 270 5.14 -12.84 -1.18
CA TYR A 270 4.79 -13.90 -0.22
C TYR A 270 4.31 -15.19 -0.88
N GLY A 271 4.42 -15.27 -2.21
CA GLY A 271 3.91 -16.37 -3.01
C GLY A 271 4.95 -16.92 -3.99
N PRO A 272 4.49 -17.68 -5.01
CA PRO A 272 5.37 -18.39 -5.93
C PRO A 272 6.03 -17.48 -6.99
N MET A 273 5.69 -16.18 -7.04
CA MET A 273 6.20 -15.23 -8.04
C MET A 273 7.39 -14.40 -7.54
N MET A 274 8.04 -14.84 -6.46
CA MET A 274 9.24 -14.18 -5.92
C MET A 274 10.31 -14.02 -7.01
N PRO A 275 10.85 -12.81 -7.23
CA PRO A 275 11.92 -12.61 -8.20
C PRO A 275 13.18 -13.39 -7.81
N ASP A 276 13.82 -13.98 -8.81
CA ASP A 276 15.11 -14.67 -8.65
C ASP A 276 16.12 -13.80 -7.87
N GLY A 277 16.77 -14.37 -6.87
CA GLY A 277 17.75 -13.66 -6.05
C GLY A 277 17.13 -12.85 -4.90
N CYS A 278 15.81 -12.87 -4.74
CA CYS A 278 15.12 -12.39 -3.55
C CYS A 278 14.44 -13.56 -2.81
N GLY A 279 14.25 -13.42 -1.52
CA GLY A 279 13.61 -14.44 -0.70
C GLY A 279 13.09 -13.88 0.62
N LEU A 280 12.22 -14.65 1.27
CA LEU A 280 11.70 -14.34 2.60
C LEU A 280 12.67 -14.89 3.65
N LYS A 281 13.23 -14.00 4.48
CA LYS A 281 14.11 -14.37 5.58
C LYS A 281 13.62 -13.73 6.87
N ASP A 282 13.30 -14.57 7.85
CA ASP A 282 12.75 -14.12 9.14
C ASP A 282 11.55 -13.18 8.95
N ASP A 283 10.66 -13.53 8.01
CA ASP A 283 9.49 -12.76 7.58
C ASP A 283 9.76 -11.41 6.87
N MET A 284 11.03 -11.04 6.62
CA MET A 284 11.40 -9.89 5.77
C MET A 284 11.70 -10.33 4.34
N VAL A 285 11.25 -9.55 3.35
CA VAL A 285 11.73 -9.70 1.97
C VAL A 285 13.15 -9.13 1.88
N SER A 286 14.11 -9.96 1.50
CA SER A 286 15.51 -9.56 1.31
C SER A 286 16.06 -10.09 -0.01
N CYS A 287 16.80 -9.25 -0.72
CA CYS A 287 17.46 -9.60 -1.97
C CYS A 287 18.98 -9.78 -1.75
N HIS A 288 19.56 -10.79 -2.39
CA HIS A 288 20.98 -11.16 -2.24
C HIS A 288 21.96 -10.10 -2.76
N SER A 289 21.53 -9.31 -3.75
CA SER A 289 22.33 -8.25 -4.36
C SER A 289 21.44 -7.07 -4.76
N VAL A 290 22.05 -5.89 -4.88
CA VAL A 290 21.39 -4.68 -5.39
C VAL A 290 20.86 -4.91 -6.81
N ASP A 291 21.57 -5.67 -7.64
CA ASP A 291 21.11 -6.01 -9.00
C ASP A 291 19.82 -6.84 -8.99
N SER A 292 19.66 -7.74 -8.00
CA SER A 292 18.45 -8.55 -7.86
C SER A 292 17.26 -7.69 -7.40
N GLU A 293 17.51 -6.74 -6.51
CA GLU A 293 16.52 -5.75 -6.06
C GLU A 293 16.05 -4.87 -7.22
N VAL A 294 16.97 -4.23 -7.93
CA VAL A 294 16.65 -3.38 -9.10
C VAL A 294 15.89 -4.17 -10.17
N ARG A 295 16.25 -5.43 -10.40
CA ARG A 295 15.51 -6.30 -11.32
C ARG A 295 14.09 -6.56 -10.83
N GLY A 296 13.90 -6.79 -9.53
CA GLY A 296 12.59 -6.94 -8.90
C GLY A 296 11.74 -5.68 -9.02
N GLU A 297 12.32 -4.50 -8.83
CA GLU A 297 11.64 -3.21 -8.99
C GLU A 297 11.24 -2.94 -10.45
N LEU A 298 12.13 -3.26 -11.40
CA LEU A 298 11.80 -3.16 -12.83
C LEU A 298 10.67 -4.11 -13.22
N LEU A 299 10.67 -5.33 -12.66
CA LEU A 299 9.58 -6.29 -12.84
C LEU A 299 8.27 -5.74 -12.26
N ALA A 300 8.31 -5.10 -11.08
CA ALA A 300 7.15 -4.46 -10.47
C ALA A 300 6.55 -3.39 -11.38
N ASN A 301 7.38 -2.52 -11.96
CA ASN A 301 6.92 -1.52 -12.94
C ASN A 301 6.25 -2.16 -14.15
N PHE A 302 6.86 -3.20 -14.71
CA PHE A 302 6.30 -3.90 -15.86
C PHE A 302 4.95 -4.56 -15.53
N GLN A 303 4.86 -5.23 -14.38
CA GLN A 303 3.60 -5.80 -13.88
C GLN A 303 2.53 -4.71 -13.70
N PHE A 304 2.90 -3.58 -13.11
CA PHE A 304 2.00 -2.44 -12.91
C PHE A 304 1.46 -1.90 -14.23
N PHE A 305 2.33 -1.64 -15.22
CA PHE A 305 1.89 -1.15 -16.53
C PHE A 305 0.99 -2.13 -17.27
N ILE A 306 1.31 -3.44 -17.23
CA ILE A 306 0.44 -4.46 -17.81
C ILE A 306 -0.92 -4.47 -17.13
N MET A 307 -0.95 -4.41 -15.79
CA MET A 307 -2.18 -4.43 -15.03
C MET A 307 -3.06 -3.23 -15.34
N VAL A 308 -2.49 -2.03 -15.42
CA VAL A 308 -3.19 -0.81 -15.86
C VAL A 308 -3.75 -0.99 -17.27
N LEU A 309 -2.95 -1.48 -18.22
CA LEU A 309 -3.41 -1.72 -19.59
C LEU A 309 -4.56 -2.73 -19.63
N CYS A 310 -4.45 -3.86 -18.91
CA CYS A 310 -5.48 -4.89 -18.83
C CYS A 310 -6.80 -4.33 -18.28
N VAL A 311 -6.75 -3.54 -17.20
CA VAL A 311 -7.95 -2.90 -16.63
C VAL A 311 -8.56 -1.90 -17.62
N LEU A 312 -7.76 -1.07 -18.29
CA LEU A 312 -8.27 -0.13 -19.29
C LEU A 312 -8.93 -0.84 -20.48
N VAL A 313 -8.30 -1.89 -21.00
CA VAL A 313 -8.88 -2.72 -22.07
C VAL A 313 -10.18 -3.38 -21.61
N ALA A 314 -10.22 -3.91 -20.38
CA ALA A 314 -11.43 -4.50 -19.82
C ALA A 314 -12.57 -3.48 -19.66
N VAL A 315 -12.25 -2.25 -19.24
CA VAL A 315 -13.22 -1.15 -19.13
C VAL A 315 -13.75 -0.74 -20.50
N VAL A 316 -12.89 -0.59 -21.51
CA VAL A 316 -13.31 -0.25 -22.88
C VAL A 316 -14.16 -1.37 -23.49
N GLY A 317 -13.74 -2.63 -23.32
CA GLY A 317 -14.52 -3.80 -23.74
C GLY A 317 -15.87 -3.88 -23.02
N GLY A 318 -15.88 -3.62 -21.72
CA GLY A 318 -17.09 -3.54 -20.90
C GLY A 318 -18.03 -2.44 -21.35
N TYR A 319 -17.51 -1.25 -21.67
CA TYR A 319 -18.28 -0.14 -22.24
C TYR A 319 -18.94 -0.56 -23.55
N GLY A 320 -18.18 -1.17 -24.48
CA GLY A 320 -18.70 -1.67 -25.75
C GLY A 320 -19.79 -2.74 -25.56
N PHE A 321 -19.59 -3.66 -24.62
CA PHE A 321 -20.59 -4.67 -24.26
C PHE A 321 -21.87 -4.05 -23.72
N VAL A 322 -21.76 -3.15 -22.74
CA VAL A 322 -22.91 -2.46 -22.14
C VAL A 322 -23.64 -1.61 -23.17
N ALA A 323 -22.93 -0.87 -24.02
CA ALA A 323 -23.52 -0.11 -25.12
C ALA A 323 -24.31 -1.01 -26.08
N SER A 324 -23.77 -2.18 -26.44
CA SER A 324 -24.47 -3.13 -27.31
C SER A 324 -25.76 -3.70 -26.70
N ARG A 325 -25.83 -3.83 -25.37
CA ARG A 325 -26.96 -4.43 -24.66
C ARG A 325 -28.00 -3.41 -24.20
N PHE A 326 -27.57 -2.22 -23.78
CA PHE A 326 -28.42 -1.23 -23.10
C PHE A 326 -28.55 0.10 -23.86
N GLY A 327 -27.75 0.35 -24.89
CA GLY A 327 -27.69 1.65 -25.59
C GLY A 327 -28.83 1.99 -26.56
N HIS A 328 -29.99 1.30 -26.50
CA HIS A 328 -31.04 1.36 -27.54
C HIS A 328 -32.43 1.86 -27.10
N SER A 329 -32.58 2.44 -25.90
CA SER A 329 -33.92 2.84 -25.44
C SER A 329 -34.45 4.16 -26.03
N ASP A 330 -33.60 5.07 -26.53
CA ASP A 330 -34.05 6.38 -27.04
C ASP A 330 -34.21 6.45 -28.58
N GLU A 331 -33.47 5.65 -29.36
CA GLU A 331 -33.51 5.70 -30.83
C GLU A 331 -34.76 5.02 -31.45
N ARG A 332 -35.49 4.21 -30.68
CA ARG A 332 -36.70 3.51 -31.17
C ARG A 332 -37.98 4.35 -31.07
N SER A 333 -37.99 5.39 -30.24
CA SER A 333 -39.14 6.29 -30.08
C SER A 333 -39.18 7.43 -31.10
N LEU A 334 -38.11 7.66 -31.85
CA LEU A 334 -38.03 8.67 -32.91
C LEU A 334 -38.31 8.11 -34.32
N ARG A 335 -38.72 6.83 -34.41
CA ARG A 335 -39.17 6.16 -35.63
C ARG A 335 -40.58 5.57 -35.45
N VAL A 336 -41.54 6.39 -35.02
CA VAL A 336 -42.98 6.14 -35.19
C VAL A 336 -43.66 7.42 -35.63
#